data_AF-A0A9Q0UYZ7-F1
#
_entry.id   AF-A0A9Q0UYZ7-F1
#
_cell.length_a   1.000
_cell.length_b   1.000
_cell.length_c   1.000
_cell.angle_alpha   90.00
_cell.angle_beta   90.00
_cell.angle_gamma   90.00
#
_symmetry.space_group_name_H-M   'P 1'
#
loop_
_entity.id
_entity.type
_entity.pdbx_description
1 polymer ?
#
loop_
_entity_poly.entity_id
_entity_poly.type
_entity_poly.pdbx_seq_one_letter_code
_entity_poly.pdbx_strand_id
1 'polypeptide(L)'
;MRSFVLGIRLLPRRSWRVHLKKVLVLFRFIQGKDVFEAFYKKDLAKRLLLGKSASIDAEKSMISKLKTECGSQFTNKLEGMFKDIELSKEINESFKQSSQARTKLPSGIELSVHVLTTGYWPTYPPMDVRLPHELNVYQDIFKEFYLSKYSGRRLMWQNSLGHCVLKAEFPKGKKELAVSLFQTVVLMLFNDAQKLSFQDIKDSTGIEDKELRRTLQSLACGKVRVLQKLPKGRDVDDDDSFVFNEGFAAPLYRIKVNAIQMKETVEENTSTTERVFQDRQYQVDAAIVRIMKTRKVLSHTLLITELFQQLKFPIKPADLKKRIESLIDREYLERDKNNPQIYNYLA
;
A
#
# COMPACT_ATOMS: atom_id res chain seq x y z
N MET A 1 45.35 -6.29 -13.33
CA MET A 1 44.41 -5.21 -12.91
C MET A 1 43.08 -5.84 -12.54
N ARG A 2 42.67 -5.76 -11.26
CA ARG A 2 41.34 -6.16 -10.81
C ARG A 2 40.66 -4.92 -10.24
N SER A 3 39.71 -4.38 -10.99
CA SER A 3 38.87 -3.27 -10.56
C SER A 3 37.69 -3.81 -9.76
N PHE A 4 37.66 -3.52 -8.46
CA PHE A 4 36.50 -3.73 -7.60
C PHE A 4 35.59 -2.50 -7.71
N VAL A 5 34.38 -2.66 -8.25
CA VAL A 5 33.32 -1.64 -8.15
C VAL A 5 32.43 -1.99 -6.96
N LEU A 6 32.76 -1.43 -5.79
CA LEU A 6 31.88 -1.47 -4.62
C LEU A 6 30.76 -0.44 -4.81
N GLY A 7 29.70 -0.84 -5.53
CA GLY A 7 28.49 -0.06 -5.70
C GLY A 7 27.57 -0.12 -4.48
N ILE A 8 27.98 0.37 -3.31
CA ILE A 8 27.08 0.63 -2.18
C ILE A 8 27.56 1.89 -1.44
N ARG A 9 27.10 3.09 -1.86
CA ARG A 9 27.03 4.24 -0.94
C ARG A 9 25.79 4.08 -0.06
N LEU A 10 25.85 3.14 0.89
CA LEU A 10 25.13 3.31 2.14
C LEU A 10 25.85 4.45 2.85
N LEU A 11 25.19 5.59 3.02
CA LEU A 11 25.69 6.62 3.92
C LEU A 11 26.08 5.94 5.24
N PRO A 12 27.28 6.19 5.80
CA PRO A 12 27.68 5.62 7.08
C PRO A 12 26.55 5.85 8.08
N ARG A 13 26.20 4.87 8.93
CA ARG A 13 25.06 4.98 9.88
C ARG A 13 25.03 6.29 10.69
N ARG A 14 26.22 6.90 10.93
CA ARG A 14 26.39 8.24 11.52
C ARG A 14 25.86 9.38 10.63
N SER A 15 26.14 9.34 9.33
CA SER A 15 25.69 10.31 8.33
C SER A 15 24.16 10.30 8.15
N TRP A 16 23.52 9.12 8.11
CA TRP A 16 22.05 9.01 8.02
C TRP A 16 21.33 9.75 9.15
N ARG A 17 21.77 9.55 10.41
CA ARG A 17 21.15 10.21 11.58
C ARG A 17 21.26 11.73 11.52
N VAL A 18 22.36 12.25 10.98
CA VAL A 18 22.59 13.70 10.81
C VAL A 18 21.67 14.27 9.72
N HIS A 19 21.57 13.60 8.57
CA HIS A 19 20.66 14.03 7.50
C HIS A 19 19.20 14.00 7.95
N LEU A 20 18.78 12.96 8.67
CA LEU A 20 17.42 12.85 9.19
C LEU A 20 17.07 13.98 10.17
N LYS A 21 18.02 14.38 11.03
CA LYS A 21 17.84 15.55 11.90
C LYS A 21 17.65 16.83 11.09
N LYS A 22 18.46 17.06 10.06
CA LYS A 22 18.33 18.23 9.17
C LYS A 22 16.97 18.26 8.45
N VAL A 23 16.51 17.12 7.95
CA VAL A 23 15.20 16.99 7.30
C VAL A 23 14.07 17.28 8.29
N LEU A 24 14.17 16.82 9.54
CA LEU A 24 13.17 17.09 10.57
C LEU A 24 13.09 18.58 10.94
N VAL A 25 14.22 19.30 10.89
CA VAL A 25 14.22 20.77 11.07
C VAL A 25 13.41 21.45 9.96
N LEU A 26 13.61 21.06 8.70
CA LEU A 26 12.80 21.57 7.58
C LEU A 26 11.33 21.19 7.74
N PHE A 27 11.06 19.93 8.12
CA PHE A 27 9.72 19.41 8.33
C PHE A 27 8.93 20.19 9.39
N ARG A 28 9.60 20.75 10.40
CA ARG A 28 8.95 21.59 11.41
C ARG A 28 8.24 22.80 10.77
N PHE A 29 8.85 23.40 9.75
CA PHE A 29 8.33 24.58 9.05
C PHE A 29 7.32 24.26 7.94
N ILE A 30 7.14 22.99 7.58
CA ILE A 30 6.18 22.59 6.56
C ILE A 30 4.74 22.72 7.10
N GLN A 31 3.89 23.40 6.34
CA GLN A 31 2.44 23.41 6.53
C GLN A 31 1.79 22.22 5.81
N GLY A 32 0.71 21.67 6.34
CA GLY A 32 0.04 20.51 5.74
C GLY A 32 0.83 19.20 5.93
N LYS A 33 1.25 18.93 7.18
CA LYS A 33 1.99 17.71 7.55
C LYS A 33 1.19 16.41 7.32
N ASP A 34 -0.12 16.51 7.21
CA ASP A 34 -1.04 15.44 6.83
C ASP A 34 -0.80 14.91 5.40
N VAL A 35 -0.40 15.78 4.47
CA VAL A 35 0.04 15.35 3.12
C VAL A 35 1.27 14.48 3.25
N PHE A 36 2.28 14.94 4.00
CA PHE A 36 3.49 14.15 4.27
C PHE A 36 3.16 12.82 4.95
N GLU A 37 2.27 12.81 5.95
CA GLU A 37 1.83 11.59 6.62
C GLU A 37 1.26 10.58 5.63
N ALA A 38 0.37 11.02 4.73
CA ALA A 38 -0.29 10.15 3.77
C ALA A 38 0.70 9.47 2.81
N PHE A 39 1.62 10.23 2.23
CA PHE A 39 2.68 9.69 1.36
C PHE A 39 3.66 8.82 2.15
N TYR A 40 4.11 9.29 3.33
CA TYR A 40 5.03 8.53 4.17
C TYR A 40 4.43 7.18 4.58
N LYS A 41 3.15 7.14 4.96
CA LYS A 41 2.41 5.92 5.30
C LYS A 41 2.34 4.95 4.13
N LYS A 42 2.05 5.46 2.92
CA LYS A 42 2.00 4.64 1.70
C LYS A 42 3.37 4.01 1.41
N ASP A 43 4.42 4.81 1.46
CA ASP A 43 5.78 4.33 1.17
C ASP A 43 6.31 3.39 2.25
N LEU A 44 5.98 3.66 3.52
CA LEU A 44 6.29 2.77 4.63
C LEU A 44 5.61 1.40 4.42
N ALA A 45 4.34 1.37 4.01
CA ALA A 45 3.63 0.13 3.75
C ALA A 45 4.33 -0.70 2.66
N LYS A 46 4.71 -0.06 1.54
CA LYS A 46 5.49 -0.72 0.46
C LYS A 46 6.83 -1.27 0.99
N ARG A 47 7.54 -0.54 1.87
CA ARG A 47 8.82 -1.00 2.44
C ARG A 47 8.66 -2.18 3.40
N LEU A 48 7.63 -2.15 4.25
CA LEU A 48 7.36 -3.19 5.23
C LEU A 48 6.93 -4.50 4.56
N LEU A 49 5.99 -4.45 3.62
CA LEU A 49 5.43 -5.65 2.98
C LEU A 49 6.36 -6.28 1.94
N LEU A 50 7.20 -5.48 1.28
CA LEU A 50 8.12 -5.96 0.24
C LEU A 50 9.53 -6.25 0.79
N GLY A 51 9.70 -6.24 2.11
CA GLY A 51 10.97 -6.58 2.78
C GLY A 51 12.13 -5.66 2.40
N LYS A 52 11.85 -4.37 2.15
CA LYS A 52 12.82 -3.40 1.60
C LYS A 52 13.39 -2.41 2.60
N SER A 53 12.99 -2.47 3.86
CA SER A 53 13.55 -1.61 4.89
C SER A 53 15.03 -1.90 5.11
N ALA A 54 15.87 -0.86 5.06
CA ALA A 54 17.31 -1.00 5.31
C ALA A 54 17.62 -1.41 6.76
N SER A 55 16.76 -1.02 7.71
CA SER A 55 16.83 -1.41 9.11
C SER A 55 15.49 -1.12 9.80
N ILE A 56 14.93 -2.11 10.48
CA ILE A 56 13.71 -1.95 11.29
C ILE A 56 13.94 -0.92 12.40
N ASP A 57 15.10 -0.95 13.06
CA ASP A 57 15.45 0.02 14.10
C ASP A 57 15.53 1.46 13.56
N ALA A 58 16.01 1.62 12.33
CA ALA A 58 16.07 2.94 11.69
C ALA A 58 14.67 3.48 11.40
N GLU A 59 13.74 2.64 10.94
CA GLU A 59 12.35 3.03 10.70
C GLU A 59 11.63 3.36 12.01
N LYS A 60 11.79 2.52 13.06
CA LYS A 60 11.26 2.78 14.40
C LYS A 60 11.81 4.10 14.98
N SER A 61 13.11 4.35 14.80
CA SER A 61 13.74 5.60 15.23
C SER A 61 13.19 6.81 14.47
N MET A 62 12.86 6.69 13.18
CA MET A 62 12.23 7.77 12.42
C MET A 62 10.83 8.08 12.94
N ILE A 63 10.01 7.05 13.19
CA ILE A 63 8.66 7.24 13.74
C ILE A 63 8.72 7.88 15.14
N SER A 64 9.65 7.43 16.00
CA SER A 64 9.84 8.04 17.32
C SER A 64 10.15 9.54 17.21
N LYS A 65 10.96 9.97 16.24
CA LYS A 65 11.24 11.39 16.02
C LYS A 65 10.02 12.14 15.46
N LEU A 66 9.27 11.56 14.54
CA LEU A 66 8.01 12.13 14.06
C LEU A 66 7.00 12.30 15.19
N LYS A 67 6.96 11.36 16.14
CA LYS A 67 6.11 11.42 17.35
C LYS A 67 6.51 12.60 18.24
N THR A 68 7.81 12.83 18.44
CA THR A 68 8.29 13.99 19.20
C THR A 68 7.90 15.31 18.54
N GLU A 69 7.96 15.41 17.22
CA GLU A 69 7.67 16.66 16.49
C GLU A 69 6.16 16.92 16.29
N CYS A 70 5.37 15.88 16.06
CA CYS A 70 3.95 16.00 15.66
C CYS A 70 2.95 15.45 16.68
N GLY A 71 3.43 14.78 17.73
CA GLY A 71 2.59 14.12 18.73
C GLY A 71 2.19 12.69 18.37
N SER A 72 1.60 12.00 19.34
CA SER A 72 1.22 10.57 19.24
C SER A 72 0.10 10.30 18.24
N GLN A 73 -0.84 11.22 18.07
CA GLN A 73 -1.96 11.05 17.13
C GLN A 73 -1.47 10.92 15.68
N PHE A 74 -0.42 11.68 15.31
CA PHE A 74 0.19 11.66 13.99
C PHE A 74 0.85 10.32 13.67
N THR A 75 1.53 9.70 14.65
CA THR A 75 2.25 8.44 14.45
C THR A 75 1.43 7.20 14.74
N ASN A 76 0.22 7.33 15.30
CA ASN A 76 -0.58 6.20 15.77
C ASN A 76 -0.77 5.11 14.69
N LYS A 77 -1.13 5.53 13.47
CA LYS A 77 -1.31 4.59 12.34
C LYS A 77 0.01 3.91 11.94
N LEU A 78 1.11 4.66 11.90
CA LEU A 78 2.44 4.14 11.56
C LEU A 78 2.94 3.14 12.61
N GLU A 79 2.73 3.44 13.89
CA GLU A 79 3.04 2.53 15.00
C GLU A 79 2.19 1.26 14.93
N GLY A 80 0.90 1.39 14.60
CA GLY A 80 0.00 0.27 14.35
C GLY A 80 0.49 -0.66 13.23
N MET A 81 1.01 -0.10 12.13
CA MET A 81 1.58 -0.90 11.04
C MET A 81 2.77 -1.77 11.51
N PHE A 82 3.63 -1.25 12.39
CA PHE A 82 4.72 -2.04 12.96
C PHE A 82 4.22 -3.18 13.86
N LYS A 83 3.23 -2.89 14.70
CA LYS A 83 2.61 -3.91 15.56
C LYS A 83 2.00 -5.03 14.72
N ASP A 84 1.32 -4.72 13.62
CA ASP A 84 0.74 -5.72 12.71
C ASP A 84 1.83 -6.61 12.08
N ILE A 85 2.99 -6.04 11.71
CA ILE A 85 4.11 -6.82 11.16
C ILE A 85 4.71 -7.77 12.19
N GLU A 86 4.84 -7.33 13.44
CA GLU A 86 5.35 -8.17 14.54
C GLU A 86 4.34 -9.29 14.87
N LEU A 87 3.08 -8.94 15.07
CA LEU A 87 2.00 -9.90 15.35
C LEU A 87 1.84 -10.92 14.21
N SER A 88 2.01 -10.49 12.96
CA SER A 88 1.97 -11.40 11.81
C SER A 88 3.05 -12.48 11.89
N LYS A 89 4.25 -12.19 12.41
CA LYS A 89 5.31 -13.20 12.57
C LYS A 89 4.88 -14.27 13.56
N GLU A 90 4.35 -13.86 14.71
CA GLU A 90 3.83 -14.76 15.74
C GLU A 90 2.66 -15.62 15.21
N ILE A 91 1.77 -15.01 14.42
CA ILE A 91 0.66 -15.74 13.77
C ILE A 91 1.20 -16.78 12.78
N ASN A 92 2.22 -16.46 11.98
CA ASN A 92 2.81 -17.42 11.05
C ASN A 92 3.50 -18.58 11.76
N GLU A 93 4.22 -18.31 12.85
CA GLU A 93 4.85 -19.37 13.66
C GLU A 93 3.77 -20.27 14.28
N SER A 94 2.72 -19.67 14.85
CA SER A 94 1.56 -20.40 15.39
C SER A 94 0.84 -21.20 14.30
N PHE A 95 0.74 -20.69 13.08
CA PHE A 95 0.14 -21.40 11.95
C PHE A 95 0.98 -22.60 11.55
N LYS A 96 2.31 -22.42 11.36
CA LYS A 96 3.23 -23.51 11.01
C LYS A 96 3.21 -24.67 12.02
N GLN A 97 2.95 -24.36 13.30
CA GLN A 97 2.84 -25.35 14.37
C GLN A 97 1.42 -25.92 14.55
N SER A 98 0.40 -25.35 13.91
CA SER A 98 -1.00 -25.78 14.05
C SER A 98 -1.24 -27.18 13.49
N SER A 99 -2.29 -27.86 13.96
CA SER A 99 -2.70 -29.15 13.39
C SER A 99 -3.21 -28.97 11.96
N GLN A 100 -3.95 -27.89 11.69
CA GLN A 100 -4.46 -27.54 10.36
C GLN A 100 -3.34 -27.47 9.33
N ALA A 101 -2.23 -26.78 9.66
CA ALA A 101 -1.09 -26.70 8.76
C ALA A 101 -0.42 -28.06 8.55
N ARG A 102 -0.28 -28.86 9.61
CA ARG A 102 0.41 -30.16 9.54
C ARG A 102 -0.38 -31.25 8.82
N THR A 103 -1.71 -31.21 8.85
CA THR A 103 -2.56 -32.27 8.29
C THR A 103 -3.20 -31.91 6.95
N LYS A 104 -3.53 -30.64 6.73
CA LYS A 104 -4.27 -30.21 5.54
C LYS A 104 -3.41 -29.58 4.45
N LEU A 105 -2.23 -29.04 4.77
CA LEU A 105 -1.41 -28.38 3.75
C LEU A 105 -0.73 -29.40 2.83
N PRO A 106 -0.83 -29.20 1.50
CA PRO A 106 0.04 -29.90 0.56
C PRO A 106 1.52 -29.60 0.87
N SER A 107 2.41 -30.51 0.45
CA SER A 107 3.85 -30.26 0.48
C SER A 107 4.29 -29.43 -0.72
N GLY A 108 5.33 -28.59 -0.55
CA GLY A 108 6.01 -27.93 -1.67
C GLY A 108 5.90 -26.39 -1.73
N ILE A 109 4.97 -25.77 -1.01
CA ILE A 109 4.87 -24.30 -0.93
C ILE A 109 5.09 -23.83 0.52
N GLU A 110 6.01 -22.89 0.71
CA GLU A 110 6.15 -22.16 1.97
C GLU A 110 5.26 -20.92 1.96
N LEU A 111 4.23 -20.92 2.80
CA LEU A 111 3.32 -19.78 2.98
C LEU A 111 3.79 -18.87 4.14
N SER A 112 3.77 -17.56 3.90
CA SER A 112 3.92 -16.53 4.91
C SER A 112 2.88 -15.44 4.69
N VAL A 113 2.08 -15.12 5.71
CA VAL A 113 0.95 -14.20 5.62
C VAL A 113 1.14 -12.99 6.51
N HIS A 114 0.90 -11.79 5.98
CA HIS A 114 0.82 -10.58 6.78
C HIS A 114 -0.64 -10.19 7.00
N VAL A 115 -1.10 -10.22 8.24
CA VAL A 115 -2.46 -9.83 8.62
C VAL A 115 -2.45 -8.37 9.05
N LEU A 116 -3.19 -7.53 8.32
CA LEU A 116 -3.11 -6.07 8.43
C LEU A 116 -4.41 -5.49 8.98
N THR A 117 -4.33 -4.62 9.97
CA THR A 117 -5.50 -3.99 10.58
C THR A 117 -6.06 -2.89 9.67
N THR A 118 -7.31 -3.06 9.22
CA THR A 118 -8.00 -2.05 8.41
C THR A 118 -8.13 -0.75 9.19
N GLY A 119 -7.58 0.35 8.65
CA GLY A 119 -7.55 1.68 9.30
C GLY A 119 -6.15 2.19 9.64
N TYR A 120 -5.18 1.30 9.88
CA TYR A 120 -3.77 1.68 10.03
C TYR A 120 -3.03 1.74 8.70
N TRP A 121 -3.37 0.83 7.78
CA TRP A 121 -2.73 0.73 6.48
C TRP A 121 -3.41 1.63 5.44
N PRO A 122 -2.71 1.98 4.34
CA PRO A 122 -3.35 2.55 3.16
C PRO A 122 -4.52 1.67 2.69
N THR A 123 -5.54 2.27 2.08
CA THR A 123 -6.59 1.49 1.43
C THR A 123 -6.07 0.99 0.10
N TYR A 124 -6.23 -0.30 -0.13
CA TYR A 124 -5.92 -0.96 -1.39
C TYR A 124 -7.22 -1.37 -2.05
N PRO A 125 -7.47 -1.01 -3.31
CA PRO A 125 -8.63 -1.52 -4.03
C PRO A 125 -8.49 -3.03 -4.17
N PRO A 126 -9.54 -3.81 -3.85
CA PRO A 126 -9.52 -5.23 -4.13
C PRO A 126 -9.38 -5.44 -5.63
N MET A 127 -8.52 -6.38 -6.02
CA MET A 127 -8.32 -6.78 -7.41
C MET A 127 -8.64 -8.26 -7.51
N ASP A 128 -9.64 -8.55 -8.34
CA ASP A 128 -10.02 -9.92 -8.64
C ASP A 128 -8.96 -10.57 -9.51
N VAL A 129 -8.63 -11.82 -9.17
CA VAL A 129 -7.71 -12.65 -9.94
C VAL A 129 -8.07 -14.11 -9.67
N ARG A 130 -8.03 -14.92 -10.73
CA ARG A 130 -8.21 -16.36 -10.66
C ARG A 130 -6.88 -16.98 -10.26
N LEU A 131 -6.78 -17.35 -8.98
CA LEU A 131 -5.59 -18.02 -8.47
C LEU A 131 -5.59 -19.50 -8.88
N PRO A 132 -4.42 -20.08 -9.14
CA PRO A 132 -4.23 -21.53 -9.24
C PRO A 132 -4.84 -22.25 -8.04
N HIS A 133 -5.37 -23.46 -8.27
CA HIS A 133 -6.07 -24.24 -7.25
C HIS A 133 -5.22 -24.43 -5.99
N GLU A 134 -3.93 -24.69 -6.17
CA GLU A 134 -2.98 -24.86 -5.08
C GLU A 134 -3.00 -23.64 -4.16
N LEU A 135 -2.86 -22.41 -4.70
CA LEU A 135 -2.83 -21.20 -3.89
C LEU A 135 -4.14 -20.96 -3.13
N ASN A 136 -5.28 -21.29 -3.73
CA ASN A 136 -6.59 -21.19 -3.06
C ASN A 136 -6.65 -22.11 -1.83
N VAL A 137 -6.18 -23.36 -1.96
CA VAL A 137 -6.13 -24.32 -0.83
C VAL A 137 -5.32 -23.77 0.34
N TYR A 138 -4.15 -23.18 0.08
CA TYR A 138 -3.33 -22.55 1.13
C TYR A 138 -4.05 -21.35 1.77
N GLN A 139 -4.72 -20.51 0.98
CA GLN A 139 -5.48 -19.36 1.49
C GLN A 139 -6.64 -19.80 2.39
N ASP A 140 -7.38 -20.82 2.00
CA ASP A 140 -8.54 -21.33 2.74
C ASP A 140 -8.13 -21.98 4.06
N ILE A 141 -7.09 -22.81 4.06
CA ILE A 141 -6.56 -23.44 5.29
C ILE A 141 -6.06 -22.38 6.28
N PHE A 142 -5.36 -21.34 5.79
CA PHE A 142 -4.93 -20.24 6.65
C PHE A 142 -6.13 -19.46 7.21
N LYS A 143 -7.14 -19.20 6.38
CA LYS A 143 -8.36 -18.49 6.78
C LYS A 143 -9.12 -19.27 7.87
N GLU A 144 -9.28 -20.58 7.72
CA GLU A 144 -9.90 -21.44 8.73
C GLU A 144 -9.14 -21.37 10.06
N PHE A 145 -7.81 -21.53 10.04
CA PHE A 145 -6.96 -21.41 11.22
C PHE A 145 -7.10 -20.03 11.90
N TYR A 146 -7.08 -18.95 11.10
CA TYR A 146 -7.15 -17.61 11.65
C TYR A 146 -8.50 -17.34 12.32
N LEU A 147 -9.60 -17.72 11.66
CA LEU A 147 -10.95 -17.49 12.17
C LEU A 147 -11.28 -18.40 13.37
N SER A 148 -10.66 -19.57 13.50
CA SER A 148 -10.80 -20.41 14.70
C SER A 148 -10.16 -19.77 15.94
N LYS A 149 -9.11 -18.95 15.76
CA LYS A 149 -8.41 -18.27 16.86
C LYS A 149 -8.96 -16.86 17.14
N TYR A 150 -9.43 -16.16 16.10
CA TYR A 150 -9.90 -14.78 16.19
C TYR A 150 -11.35 -14.67 15.69
N SER A 151 -12.30 -15.00 16.56
CA SER A 151 -13.74 -14.91 16.27
C SER A 151 -14.20 -13.47 16.04
N GLY A 152 -15.26 -13.30 15.24
CA GLY A 152 -15.84 -11.99 14.92
C GLY A 152 -15.04 -11.12 13.93
N ARG A 153 -13.96 -11.64 13.35
CA ARG A 153 -13.17 -10.94 12.32
C ARG A 153 -13.57 -11.38 10.92
N ARG A 154 -13.43 -10.47 9.94
CA ARG A 154 -13.55 -10.75 8.52
C ARG A 154 -12.21 -10.52 7.83
N LEU A 155 -11.74 -11.53 7.10
CA LEU A 155 -10.52 -11.44 6.29
C LEU A 155 -10.86 -11.11 4.83
N MET A 156 -9.99 -10.31 4.20
CA MET A 156 -10.04 -9.98 2.78
C MET A 156 -8.61 -10.02 2.23
N TRP A 157 -8.36 -10.86 1.23
CA TRP A 157 -7.05 -10.97 0.60
C TRP A 157 -6.77 -9.76 -0.31
N GLN A 158 -5.54 -9.26 -0.25
CA GLN A 158 -5.06 -8.14 -1.07
C GLN A 158 -4.04 -8.65 -2.09
N ASN A 159 -4.54 -9.16 -3.22
CA ASN A 159 -3.74 -9.84 -4.24
C ASN A 159 -2.64 -8.94 -4.85
N SER A 160 -2.92 -7.63 -4.95
CA SER A 160 -1.98 -6.62 -5.46
C SER A 160 -0.70 -6.48 -4.63
N LEU A 161 -0.72 -6.91 -3.36
CA LEU A 161 0.44 -6.88 -2.45
C LEU A 161 1.16 -8.22 -2.36
N GLY A 162 0.59 -9.28 -2.95
CA GLY A 162 1.16 -10.61 -2.97
C GLY A 162 2.44 -10.68 -3.80
N HIS A 163 3.36 -11.53 -3.35
CA HIS A 163 4.59 -11.85 -4.06
C HIS A 163 5.01 -13.29 -3.76
N CYS A 164 5.71 -13.91 -4.70
CA CYS A 164 6.13 -15.31 -4.62
C CYS A 164 7.58 -15.46 -5.11
N VAL A 165 8.19 -16.58 -4.75
CA VAL A 165 9.45 -17.03 -5.35
C VAL A 165 9.17 -18.31 -6.10
N LEU A 166 9.29 -18.27 -7.43
CA LEU A 166 9.08 -19.43 -8.29
C LEU A 166 10.41 -20.08 -8.63
N LYS A 167 10.47 -21.41 -8.56
CA LYS A 167 11.57 -22.18 -9.16
C LYS A 167 11.22 -22.41 -10.62
N ALA A 168 12.04 -21.90 -11.52
CA ALA A 168 11.85 -22.02 -12.95
C ALA A 168 12.98 -22.86 -13.55
N GLU A 169 12.60 -23.84 -14.37
CA GLU A 169 13.55 -24.68 -15.10
C GLU A 169 13.72 -24.12 -16.51
N PHE A 170 14.91 -23.60 -16.80
CA PHE A 170 15.29 -23.20 -18.15
C PHE A 170 16.30 -24.21 -18.72
N PRO A 171 16.41 -24.34 -20.06
CA PRO A 171 17.43 -25.19 -20.68
C PRO A 171 18.86 -24.87 -20.24
N LYS A 172 19.14 -23.60 -19.92
CA LYS A 172 20.46 -23.13 -19.44
C LYS A 172 20.66 -23.26 -17.92
N GLY A 173 19.73 -23.89 -17.22
CA GLY A 173 19.80 -24.18 -15.79
C GLY A 173 18.64 -23.60 -14.98
N LYS A 174 18.50 -24.11 -13.76
CA LYS A 174 17.43 -23.72 -12.83
C LYS A 174 17.66 -22.31 -12.29
N LYS A 175 16.58 -21.56 -12.10
CA LYS A 175 16.58 -20.19 -11.56
C LYS A 175 15.46 -19.99 -10.55
N GLU A 176 15.64 -19.02 -9.66
CA GLU A 176 14.58 -18.56 -8.76
C GLU A 176 14.10 -17.17 -9.18
N LEU A 177 12.80 -17.06 -9.50
CA LEU A 177 12.17 -15.82 -9.90
C LEU A 177 11.41 -15.23 -8.72
N ALA A 178 11.89 -14.12 -8.18
CA ALA A 178 11.12 -13.32 -7.22
C ALA A 178 10.18 -12.39 -8.01
N VAL A 179 8.88 -12.66 -7.92
CA VAL A 179 7.82 -12.09 -8.75
C VAL A 179 6.61 -11.65 -7.90
N SER A 180 5.82 -10.72 -8.42
CA SER A 180 4.49 -10.39 -7.87
C SER A 180 3.50 -11.54 -8.05
N LEU A 181 2.40 -11.54 -7.29
CA LEU A 181 1.34 -12.54 -7.44
C LEU A 181 0.74 -12.57 -8.86
N PHE A 182 0.49 -11.40 -9.46
CA PHE A 182 0.00 -11.33 -10.84
C PHE A 182 0.98 -11.94 -11.86
N GLN A 183 2.27 -11.66 -11.71
CA GLN A 183 3.31 -12.32 -12.51
C GLN A 183 3.33 -13.83 -12.28
N THR A 184 3.12 -14.30 -11.05
CA THR A 184 3.05 -15.73 -10.72
C THR A 184 1.89 -16.41 -11.44
N VAL A 185 0.68 -15.86 -11.35
CA VAL A 185 -0.50 -16.43 -11.98
C VAL A 185 -0.30 -16.53 -13.50
N VAL A 186 0.24 -15.48 -14.13
CA VAL A 186 0.56 -15.49 -15.57
C VAL A 186 1.62 -16.54 -15.93
N LEU A 187 2.72 -16.61 -15.16
CA LEU A 187 3.81 -17.56 -15.45
C LEU A 187 3.38 -19.02 -15.29
N MET A 188 2.47 -19.31 -14.36
CA MET A 188 1.98 -20.67 -14.13
C MET A 188 1.18 -21.22 -15.30
N LEU A 189 0.54 -20.38 -16.13
CA LEU A 189 -0.17 -20.83 -17.33
C LEU A 189 0.76 -21.50 -18.35
N PHE A 190 2.03 -21.14 -18.35
CA PHE A 190 3.03 -21.68 -19.29
C PHE A 190 3.56 -23.07 -18.89
N ASN A 191 3.06 -23.65 -17.78
CA ASN A 191 3.31 -25.06 -17.48
C ASN A 191 2.50 -25.98 -18.40
N ASP A 192 1.32 -25.54 -18.85
CA ASP A 192 0.39 -26.34 -19.66
C ASP A 192 0.25 -25.83 -21.11
N ALA A 193 0.84 -24.66 -21.42
CA ALA A 193 0.76 -24.03 -22.74
C ALA A 193 2.10 -23.46 -23.20
N GLN A 194 2.46 -23.69 -24.46
CA GLN A 194 3.69 -23.15 -25.06
C GLN A 194 3.53 -21.70 -25.55
N LYS A 195 2.32 -21.34 -26.00
CA LYS A 195 1.98 -20.03 -26.56
C LYS A 195 0.58 -19.63 -26.11
N LEU A 196 0.41 -18.39 -25.67
CA LEU A 196 -0.87 -17.82 -25.25
C LEU A 196 -1.02 -16.40 -25.82
N SER A 197 -2.21 -16.04 -26.31
CA SER A 197 -2.53 -14.66 -26.66
C SER A 197 -2.76 -13.79 -25.42
N PHE A 198 -2.75 -12.47 -25.58
CA PHE A 198 -3.15 -11.55 -24.52
C PHE A 198 -4.55 -11.88 -23.98
N GLN A 199 -5.50 -12.17 -24.88
CA GLN A 199 -6.87 -12.49 -24.51
C GLN A 199 -6.97 -13.82 -23.74
N ASP A 200 -6.23 -14.87 -24.15
CA ASP A 200 -6.20 -16.15 -23.41
C ASP A 200 -5.72 -15.97 -21.96
N ILE A 201 -4.67 -15.17 -21.78
CA ILE A 201 -4.10 -14.88 -20.45
C ILE A 201 -5.10 -14.06 -19.64
N LYS A 202 -5.75 -13.06 -20.24
CA LYS A 202 -6.77 -12.24 -19.59
C LYS A 202 -7.93 -13.08 -19.08
N ASP A 203 -8.48 -13.95 -19.93
CA ASP A 203 -9.62 -14.78 -19.58
C ASP A 203 -9.26 -15.85 -18.54
N SER A 204 -8.06 -16.43 -18.63
CA SER A 204 -7.60 -17.44 -17.68
C SER A 204 -7.30 -16.84 -16.30
N THR A 205 -6.70 -15.66 -16.24
CA THR A 205 -6.27 -15.02 -14.98
C THR A 205 -7.30 -14.08 -14.37
N GLY A 206 -8.21 -13.52 -15.16
CA GLY A 206 -9.17 -12.51 -14.71
C GLY A 206 -8.55 -11.16 -14.32
N ILE A 207 -7.29 -10.90 -14.65
CA ILE A 207 -6.60 -9.64 -14.32
C ILE A 207 -7.13 -8.53 -15.25
N GLU A 208 -7.40 -7.35 -14.68
CA GLU A 208 -7.82 -6.15 -15.43
C GLU A 208 -6.77 -5.75 -16.48
N ASP A 209 -7.23 -5.30 -17.66
CA ASP A 209 -6.41 -4.89 -18.81
C ASP A 209 -5.18 -4.08 -18.45
N LYS A 210 -5.39 -2.99 -17.69
CA LYS A 210 -4.32 -2.05 -17.34
C LYS A 210 -3.22 -2.74 -16.51
N GLU A 211 -3.62 -3.58 -15.56
CA GLU A 211 -2.67 -4.30 -14.72
C GLU A 211 -1.99 -5.42 -15.51
N LEU A 212 -2.76 -6.16 -16.33
CA LEU A 212 -2.23 -7.26 -17.13
C LEU A 212 -1.18 -6.81 -18.14
N ARG A 213 -1.43 -5.71 -18.88
CA ARG A 213 -0.44 -5.13 -19.80
C ARG A 213 0.85 -4.76 -19.07
N ARG A 214 0.71 -4.15 -17.89
CA ARG A 214 1.85 -3.79 -17.03
C ARG A 214 2.61 -5.07 -16.65
N THR A 215 1.93 -6.07 -16.12
CA THR A 215 2.48 -7.39 -15.74
C THR A 215 3.24 -8.02 -16.91
N LEU A 216 2.63 -8.15 -18.08
CA LEU A 216 3.24 -8.74 -19.28
C LEU A 216 4.43 -7.92 -19.79
N GLN A 217 4.36 -6.59 -19.73
CA GLN A 217 5.47 -5.71 -20.09
C GLN A 217 6.72 -6.00 -19.23
N SER A 218 6.56 -6.26 -17.93
CA SER A 218 7.71 -6.64 -17.08
C SER A 218 8.27 -8.02 -17.36
N LEU A 219 7.43 -8.97 -17.80
CA LEU A 219 7.83 -10.35 -18.07
C LEU A 219 8.46 -10.52 -19.46
N ALA A 220 8.04 -9.73 -20.45
CA ALA A 220 8.39 -9.93 -21.86
C ALA A 220 9.18 -8.78 -22.51
N CYS A 221 8.92 -7.53 -22.11
CA CYS A 221 9.46 -6.35 -22.79
C CYS A 221 10.65 -5.71 -22.05
N GLY A 222 10.77 -6.00 -20.74
CA GLY A 222 11.79 -5.43 -19.87
C GLY A 222 13.20 -5.98 -20.07
N LYS A 223 14.05 -5.76 -19.05
CA LYS A 223 15.43 -6.31 -19.00
C LYS A 223 15.45 -7.81 -18.74
N VAL A 224 14.53 -8.28 -17.90
CA VAL A 224 14.41 -9.69 -17.52
C VAL A 224 13.25 -10.27 -18.33
N ARG A 225 13.57 -10.87 -19.49
CA ARG A 225 12.59 -11.38 -20.44
C ARG A 225 12.36 -12.87 -20.23
N VAL A 226 11.56 -13.20 -19.23
CA VAL A 226 11.18 -14.60 -18.93
C VAL A 226 10.23 -15.13 -20.02
N LEU A 227 9.43 -14.23 -20.60
CA LEU A 227 8.59 -14.51 -21.77
C LEU A 227 9.15 -13.76 -22.99
N GLN A 228 8.76 -14.21 -24.18
CA GLN A 228 8.96 -13.46 -25.43
C GLN A 228 7.60 -13.00 -25.98
N LYS A 229 7.49 -11.72 -26.33
CA LYS A 229 6.31 -11.14 -27.00
C LYS A 229 6.43 -11.28 -28.52
N LEU A 230 5.32 -11.57 -29.17
CA LEU A 230 5.16 -11.68 -30.61
C LEU A 230 3.94 -10.84 -31.05
N PRO A 231 4.12 -9.80 -31.88
CA PRO A 231 5.38 -9.24 -32.37
C PRO A 231 6.23 -8.61 -31.26
N LYS A 232 7.55 -8.47 -31.48
CA LYS A 232 8.44 -7.81 -30.52
C LYS A 232 8.14 -6.31 -30.47
N GLY A 233 7.99 -5.77 -29.28
CA GLY A 233 7.68 -4.37 -29.06
C GLY A 233 7.92 -3.96 -27.62
N ARG A 234 7.75 -2.67 -27.33
CA ARG A 234 7.84 -2.13 -25.96
C ARG A 234 6.51 -2.23 -25.22
N ASP A 235 5.42 -2.10 -25.96
CA ASP A 235 4.06 -2.04 -25.44
C ASP A 235 3.34 -3.37 -25.70
N VAL A 236 2.24 -3.58 -24.99
CA VAL A 236 1.44 -4.80 -25.05
C VAL A 236 0.07 -4.44 -25.59
N ASP A 237 -0.25 -5.01 -26.75
CA ASP A 237 -1.45 -4.82 -27.54
C ASP A 237 -2.32 -6.09 -27.52
N ASP A 238 -3.56 -5.99 -27.99
CA ASP A 238 -4.59 -7.05 -27.83
C ASP A 238 -4.28 -8.30 -28.66
N ASP A 239 -3.69 -8.09 -29.83
CA ASP A 239 -3.32 -9.16 -30.77
C ASP A 239 -1.97 -9.81 -30.44
N ASP A 240 -1.30 -9.37 -29.37
CA ASP A 240 -0.02 -9.92 -28.98
C ASP A 240 -0.13 -11.35 -28.45
N SER A 241 0.91 -12.14 -28.76
CA SER A 241 1.11 -13.46 -28.19
C SER A 241 2.39 -13.54 -27.38
N PHE A 242 2.40 -14.43 -26.40
CA PHE A 242 3.50 -14.64 -25.47
C PHE A 242 3.92 -16.11 -25.51
N VAL A 243 5.22 -16.35 -25.48
CA VAL A 243 5.82 -17.69 -25.39
C VAL A 243 6.88 -17.73 -24.30
N PHE A 244 7.08 -18.90 -23.70
CA PHE A 244 8.16 -19.09 -22.73
C PHE A 244 9.54 -18.88 -23.39
N ASN A 245 10.43 -18.11 -22.75
CA ASN A 245 11.75 -17.84 -23.32
C ASN A 245 12.76 -18.93 -22.97
N GLU A 246 12.81 -19.99 -23.75
CA GLU A 246 13.81 -21.06 -23.61
C GLU A 246 15.26 -20.57 -23.72
N GLY A 247 15.49 -19.50 -24.50
CA GLY A 247 16.80 -18.87 -24.66
C GLY A 247 17.24 -18.00 -23.48
N PHE A 248 16.39 -17.82 -22.47
CA PHE A 248 16.65 -16.93 -21.34
C PHE A 248 17.95 -17.29 -20.63
N ALA A 249 18.76 -16.26 -20.38
CA ALA A 249 20.02 -16.38 -19.66
C ALA A 249 20.15 -15.22 -18.68
N ALA A 250 20.56 -15.54 -17.46
CA ALA A 250 20.86 -14.56 -16.44
C ALA A 250 22.07 -15.01 -15.61
N PRO A 251 22.96 -14.09 -15.22
CA PRO A 251 24.17 -14.43 -14.47
C PRO A 251 23.85 -14.92 -13.05
N LEU A 252 22.80 -14.39 -12.44
CA LEU A 252 22.40 -14.74 -11.08
C LEU A 252 21.45 -15.94 -11.08
N TYR A 253 21.49 -16.73 -10.01
CA TYR A 253 20.52 -17.81 -9.76
C TYR A 253 19.16 -17.24 -9.35
N ARG A 254 19.16 -16.32 -8.37
CA ARG A 254 17.96 -15.62 -7.91
C ARG A 254 17.81 -14.29 -8.64
N ILE A 255 16.68 -14.14 -9.33
CA ILE A 255 16.38 -13.04 -10.23
C ILE A 255 15.14 -12.34 -9.71
N LYS A 256 15.25 -11.03 -9.50
CA LYS A 256 14.10 -10.20 -9.19
C LYS A 256 13.54 -9.64 -10.49
N VAL A 257 12.39 -10.14 -10.92
CA VAL A 257 11.71 -9.59 -12.09
C VAL A 257 11.11 -8.25 -11.68
N ASN A 258 11.33 -7.21 -12.51
CA ASN A 258 11.02 -5.82 -12.17
C ASN A 258 9.69 -5.70 -11.44
N ALA A 259 9.77 -5.27 -10.18
CA ALA A 259 8.62 -5.12 -9.31
C ALA A 259 7.88 -3.83 -9.69
N ILE A 260 7.03 -3.94 -10.70
CA ILE A 260 6.05 -2.93 -11.09
C ILE A 260 5.35 -2.33 -9.86
N GLN A 261 5.03 -3.16 -8.87
CA GLN A 261 4.40 -2.81 -7.59
C GLN A 261 5.07 -1.65 -6.82
N MET A 262 6.31 -1.29 -7.15
CA MET A 262 7.12 -0.37 -6.37
C MET A 262 7.12 1.07 -6.86
N LYS A 263 6.70 1.32 -8.11
CA LYS A 263 6.59 2.70 -8.60
C LYS A 263 5.23 3.26 -8.25
N GLU A 264 5.21 4.42 -7.62
CA GLU A 264 3.99 5.22 -7.52
C GLU A 264 3.52 5.58 -8.93
N THR A 265 2.25 5.31 -9.23
CA THR A 265 1.63 5.75 -10.48
C THR A 265 1.06 7.16 -10.31
N VAL A 266 0.80 7.84 -11.43
CA VAL A 266 0.18 9.17 -11.41
C VAL A 266 -1.21 9.08 -10.75
N GLU A 267 -1.95 8.01 -11.02
CA GLU A 267 -3.27 7.78 -10.42
C GLU A 267 -3.18 7.51 -8.92
N GLU A 268 -2.18 6.73 -8.46
CA GLU A 268 -1.94 6.53 -7.03
C GLU A 268 -1.59 7.86 -6.33
N ASN A 269 -0.83 8.73 -6.98
CA ASN A 269 -0.42 10.02 -6.43
C ASN A 269 -1.63 10.98 -6.32
N THR A 270 -2.38 11.12 -7.42
CA THR A 270 -3.62 11.93 -7.46
C THR A 270 -4.62 11.43 -6.43
N SER A 271 -4.88 10.12 -6.37
CA SER A 271 -5.80 9.52 -5.41
C SER A 271 -5.37 9.73 -3.95
N THR A 272 -4.07 9.64 -3.67
CA THR A 272 -3.53 9.92 -2.31
C THR A 272 -3.79 11.38 -1.94
N THR A 273 -3.56 12.28 -2.88
CA THR A 273 -3.74 13.72 -2.70
C THR A 273 -5.21 14.11 -2.49
N GLU A 274 -6.11 13.61 -3.35
CA GLU A 274 -7.56 13.83 -3.24
C GLU A 274 -8.10 13.35 -1.90
N ARG A 275 -7.65 12.19 -1.43
CA ARG A 275 -8.05 11.66 -0.13
C ARG A 275 -7.63 12.55 1.03
N VAL A 276 -6.44 13.14 0.98
CA VAL A 276 -6.00 14.11 2.01
C VAL A 276 -6.93 15.32 2.02
N PHE A 277 -7.33 15.82 0.85
CA PHE A 277 -8.28 16.93 0.77
C PHE A 277 -9.67 16.56 1.29
N GLN A 278 -10.15 15.34 1.03
CA GLN A 278 -11.40 14.85 1.57
C GLN A 278 -11.34 14.68 3.10
N ASP A 279 -10.26 14.10 3.63
CA ASP A 279 -10.04 13.93 5.07
C ASP A 279 -10.01 15.29 5.79
N ARG A 280 -9.44 16.33 5.16
CA ARG A 280 -9.48 17.71 5.68
C ARG A 280 -10.90 18.24 5.80
N GLN A 281 -11.78 17.95 4.85
CA GLN A 281 -13.19 18.38 4.94
C GLN A 281 -13.90 17.74 6.14
N TYR A 282 -13.70 16.44 6.37
CA TYR A 282 -14.26 15.78 7.56
C TYR A 282 -13.67 16.31 8.87
N GLN A 283 -12.38 16.66 8.88
CA GLN A 283 -11.75 17.30 10.05
C GLN A 283 -12.34 18.69 10.33
N VAL A 284 -12.60 19.47 9.28
CA VAL A 284 -13.27 20.78 9.39
C VAL A 284 -14.67 20.60 9.98
N ASP A 285 -15.48 19.70 9.42
CA ASP A 285 -16.83 19.45 9.92
C ASP A 285 -16.82 19.02 11.40
N ALA A 286 -15.95 18.07 11.76
CA ALA A 286 -15.82 17.59 13.12
C ALA A 286 -15.34 18.68 14.08
N ALA A 287 -14.49 19.62 13.63
CA ALA A 287 -14.07 20.77 14.42
C ALA A 287 -15.22 21.76 14.62
N ILE A 288 -15.96 22.10 13.56
CA ILE A 288 -17.13 22.99 13.62
C ILE A 288 -18.15 22.44 14.61
N VAL A 289 -18.55 21.17 14.46
CA VAL A 289 -19.55 20.53 15.34
C VAL A 289 -19.07 20.52 16.79
N ARG A 290 -17.78 20.25 17.04
CA ARG A 290 -17.22 20.22 18.41
C ARG A 290 -17.24 21.60 19.07
N ILE A 291 -16.83 22.64 18.33
CA ILE A 291 -16.85 24.04 18.80
C ILE A 291 -18.29 24.45 19.10
N MET A 292 -19.19 24.28 18.13
CA MET A 292 -20.59 24.71 18.22
C MET A 292 -21.36 23.95 19.29
N LYS A 293 -21.10 22.64 19.47
CA LYS A 293 -21.68 21.86 20.57
C LYS A 293 -21.33 22.41 21.95
N THR A 294 -20.12 22.97 22.09
CA THR A 294 -19.62 23.53 23.36
C THR A 294 -20.12 24.96 23.58
N ARG A 295 -20.06 25.80 22.55
CA ARG A 295 -20.43 27.23 22.65
C ARG A 295 -21.93 27.48 22.55
N LYS A 296 -22.67 26.57 21.91
CA LYS A 296 -24.11 26.65 21.55
C LYS A 296 -24.49 27.80 20.61
N VAL A 297 -23.93 28.98 20.80
CA VAL A 297 -24.10 30.16 19.95
C VAL A 297 -22.74 30.80 19.71
N LEU A 298 -22.39 31.09 18.45
CA LEU A 298 -21.10 31.71 18.12
C LEU A 298 -21.21 32.57 16.86
N SER A 299 -20.51 33.72 16.85
CA SER A 299 -20.42 34.56 15.65
C SER A 299 -19.47 33.97 14.61
N HIS A 300 -19.67 34.30 13.33
CA HIS A 300 -18.86 33.82 12.23
C HIS A 300 -17.37 34.12 12.43
N THR A 301 -17.02 35.36 12.79
CA THR A 301 -15.62 35.75 13.01
C THR A 301 -14.95 34.94 14.11
N LEU A 302 -15.67 34.69 15.22
CA LEU A 302 -15.13 33.89 16.33
C LEU A 302 -15.00 32.42 15.96
N LEU A 303 -15.99 31.85 15.27
CA LEU A 303 -15.94 30.47 14.78
C LEU A 303 -14.74 30.27 13.84
N ILE A 304 -14.55 31.17 12.88
CA ILE A 304 -13.42 31.10 11.95
C ILE A 304 -12.09 31.22 12.69
N THR A 305 -12.00 32.08 13.71
CA THR A 305 -10.80 32.23 14.54
C THR A 305 -10.47 30.95 15.31
N GLU A 306 -11.46 30.34 15.98
CA GLU A 306 -11.27 29.07 16.69
C GLU A 306 -10.88 27.92 15.73
N LEU A 307 -11.48 27.88 14.53
CA LEU A 307 -11.12 26.89 13.51
C LEU A 307 -9.67 27.03 13.05
N PHE A 308 -9.18 28.24 12.82
CA PHE A 308 -7.77 28.46 12.45
C PHE A 308 -6.80 28.11 13.58
N GLN A 309 -7.22 28.21 14.85
CA GLN A 309 -6.40 27.78 15.98
C GLN A 309 -6.35 26.25 16.11
N GLN A 310 -7.47 25.57 15.84
CA GLN A 310 -7.57 24.12 16.00
C GLN A 310 -7.00 23.34 14.79
N LEU A 311 -7.19 23.84 13.57
CA LEU A 311 -6.81 23.16 12.33
C LEU A 311 -5.36 23.47 11.95
N LYS A 312 -4.53 22.43 11.83
CA LYS A 312 -3.07 22.55 11.58
C LYS A 312 -2.68 22.47 10.11
N PHE A 313 -3.60 22.78 9.20
CA PHE A 313 -3.38 22.76 7.76
C PHE A 313 -3.95 24.01 7.08
N PRO A 314 -3.42 24.41 5.90
CA PRO A 314 -3.94 25.57 5.17
C PRO A 314 -5.36 25.33 4.67
N ILE A 315 -6.26 26.29 4.90
CA ILE A 315 -7.65 26.25 4.46
C ILE A 315 -8.05 27.64 3.97
N LYS A 316 -8.74 27.70 2.83
CA LYS A 316 -9.27 28.98 2.32
C LYS A 316 -10.58 29.32 3.04
N PRO A 317 -10.83 30.60 3.39
CA PRO A 317 -12.09 31.01 4.01
C PRO A 317 -13.35 30.58 3.22
N ALA A 318 -13.26 30.57 1.89
CA ALA A 318 -14.34 30.10 1.02
C ALA A 318 -14.71 28.62 1.26
N ASP A 319 -13.72 27.78 1.56
CA ASP A 319 -13.94 26.35 1.83
C ASP A 319 -14.60 26.15 3.20
N LEU A 320 -14.19 26.94 4.22
CA LEU A 320 -14.86 26.94 5.52
C LEU A 320 -16.32 27.35 5.41
N LYS A 321 -16.62 28.41 4.63
CA LYS A 321 -18.00 28.84 4.38
C LYS A 321 -18.83 27.71 3.77
N LYS A 322 -18.32 27.04 2.73
CA LYS A 322 -19.00 25.88 2.11
C LYS A 322 -19.28 24.76 3.11
N ARG A 323 -18.35 24.47 4.03
CA ARG A 323 -18.57 23.45 5.08
C ARG A 323 -19.63 23.88 6.09
N ILE A 324 -19.65 25.15 6.48
CA ILE A 324 -20.69 25.69 7.36
C ILE A 324 -22.08 25.58 6.71
N GLU A 325 -22.23 25.99 5.44
CA GLU A 325 -23.52 25.82 4.74
C GLU A 325 -23.95 24.35 4.69
N SER A 326 -23.02 23.44 4.37
CA SER A 326 -23.32 22.00 4.36
C SER A 326 -23.76 21.45 5.73
N LEU A 327 -23.30 22.04 6.83
CA LEU A 327 -23.75 21.66 8.18
C LEU A 327 -25.10 22.29 8.56
N ILE A 328 -25.44 23.44 7.96
CA ILE A 328 -26.77 24.05 8.09
C ILE A 328 -27.81 23.21 7.32
N ASP A 329 -27.51 22.84 6.09
CA ASP A 329 -28.38 21.98 5.25
C ASP A 329 -28.63 20.60 5.89
N ARG A 330 -27.70 20.14 6.72
CA ARG A 330 -27.79 18.88 7.48
C ARG A 330 -28.35 19.06 8.90
N GLU A 331 -28.88 20.23 9.21
CA GLU A 331 -29.54 20.57 10.48
C GLU A 331 -28.64 20.41 11.72
N TYR A 332 -27.31 20.52 11.57
CA TYR A 332 -26.40 20.62 12.73
C TYR A 332 -26.33 22.04 13.29
N LEU A 333 -26.53 23.03 12.42
CA LEU A 333 -26.45 24.45 12.72
C LEU A 333 -27.63 25.18 12.09
N GLU A 334 -28.01 26.32 12.65
CA GLU A 334 -28.86 27.30 11.99
C GLU A 334 -28.25 28.70 12.08
N ARG A 335 -28.68 29.60 11.19
CA ARG A 335 -28.40 31.02 11.34
C ARG A 335 -29.41 31.63 12.30
N ASP A 336 -28.96 32.57 13.12
CA ASP A 336 -29.86 33.34 13.96
C ASP A 336 -30.85 34.14 13.10
N LYS A 337 -32.10 34.24 13.57
CA LYS A 337 -33.21 34.90 12.85
C LYS A 337 -32.96 36.39 12.63
N ASN A 338 -32.25 37.03 13.56
CA ASN A 338 -32.01 38.47 13.55
C ASN A 338 -30.64 38.83 12.97
N ASN A 339 -29.66 37.92 13.04
CA ASN A 339 -28.31 38.17 12.55
C ASN A 339 -27.71 36.95 11.82
N PRO A 340 -27.61 36.99 10.47
CA PRO A 340 -27.00 35.92 9.67
C PRO A 340 -25.52 35.63 9.95
N GLN A 341 -24.84 36.48 10.74
CA GLN A 341 -23.45 36.28 11.20
C GLN A 341 -23.36 35.49 12.51
N ILE A 342 -24.47 35.08 13.09
CA ILE A 342 -24.51 34.26 14.31
C ILE A 342 -25.04 32.88 13.92
N TYR A 343 -24.38 31.84 14.42
CA TYR A 343 -24.80 30.45 14.25
C TYR A 343 -25.25 29.88 15.59
N ASN A 344 -26.36 29.12 15.57
CA ASN A 344 -26.86 28.35 16.70
C ASN A 344 -26.67 26.85 16.44
N TYR A 345 -26.32 26.08 17.46
CA TYR A 345 -26.20 24.62 17.38
C TYR A 345 -27.54 23.93 17.64
N LEU A 346 -27.95 23.02 16.76
CA LEU A 346 -29.28 22.42 16.77
C LEU A 346 -29.36 21.03 17.43
N ALA A 347 -28.23 20.34 17.60
CA ALA A 347 -28.18 18.93 18.01
C ALA A 347 -27.70 18.67 19.46
#